data_AF-M7Y582-F1
#
_entry.id   AF-M7Y582-F1
#
_cell.length_a   1.000
_cell.length_b   1.000
_cell.length_c   1.000
_cell.angle_alpha   90.00
_cell.angle_beta   90.00
_cell.angle_gamma   90.00
#
_symmetry.space_group_name_H-M   'P 1'
#
loop_
_entity.id
_entity.type
_entity.pdbx_description
1 polymer ?
#
loop_
_entity_poly.entity_id
_entity_poly.type
_entity_poly.pdbx_seq_one_letter_code
_entity_poly.pdbx_strand_id
1 'polypeptide(L)'
;MASSSLSVVLLLCLAAVASAQMSPTLYDASCPGALATIKNGVACKRTVSCADILAVTARDSVVAVGGPPWTVSLGRRDSDTASKTLANRDLPAPSLSVTDLITRFAAKGLNHTDMVALSGAHTIGRVQCKNFRTRLYSKENIDPALATSRKATTSRKQGFGPGRVSSLVPVQFRTGTNVGIGPGS
;
A
#
# COMPACT_ATOMS: atom_id res chain seq x y z
N MET A 1 -28.58 -4.29 -50.10
CA MET A 1 -27.36 -4.85 -49.48
C MET A 1 -26.46 -3.69 -49.07
N ALA A 2 -26.49 -3.26 -47.80
CA ALA A 2 -25.47 -2.42 -47.14
C ALA A 2 -26.02 -1.90 -45.80
N SER A 3 -26.07 -2.72 -44.76
CA SER A 3 -26.35 -2.21 -43.40
C SER A 3 -25.68 -3.01 -42.27
N SER A 4 -24.84 -4.00 -42.61
CA SER A 4 -24.34 -4.96 -41.63
C SER A 4 -22.92 -4.64 -41.12
N SER A 5 -22.22 -3.68 -41.73
CA SER A 5 -20.79 -3.48 -41.49
C SER A 5 -20.46 -2.40 -40.45
N LEU A 6 -21.36 -1.43 -40.20
CA LEU A 6 -21.11 -0.33 -39.25
C LEU A 6 -21.36 -0.73 -37.78
N SER A 7 -22.32 -1.62 -37.51
CA SER A 7 -22.61 -2.08 -36.13
C SER A 7 -21.51 -2.97 -35.55
N VAL A 8 -20.80 -3.75 -36.38
CA VAL A 8 -19.74 -4.63 -35.89
C VAL A 8 -18.47 -3.84 -35.54
N VAL A 9 -18.20 -2.75 -36.27
CA VAL A 9 -17.03 -1.88 -36.01
C VAL A 9 -17.23 -1.04 -34.74
N LEU A 10 -18.47 -0.64 -34.41
CA LEU A 10 -18.76 0.14 -33.19
C LEU A 10 -18.69 -0.71 -31.91
N LEU A 11 -18.91 -2.03 -32.00
CA LEU A 11 -18.81 -2.93 -30.84
C LEU A 11 -17.37 -3.32 -30.47
N LEU A 12 -16.39 -3.11 -31.36
CA LEU A 12 -14.99 -3.49 -31.16
C LEU A 12 -14.13 -2.42 -30.45
N CYS A 13 -14.66 -1.21 -30.23
CA CYS A 13 -13.88 -0.08 -29.67
C CYS A 13 -14.05 0.16 -28.16
N LEU A 14 -14.92 -0.57 -27.45
CA LEU A 14 -15.16 -0.36 -26.00
C LEU A 14 -14.35 -1.27 -25.08
N ALA A 15 -13.58 -2.22 -25.61
CA ALA A 15 -12.59 -2.96 -24.84
C ALA A 15 -11.30 -2.13 -24.69
N ALA A 16 -11.41 -0.92 -24.15
CA ALA A 16 -10.26 -0.21 -23.61
C ALA A 16 -9.82 -0.96 -22.35
N VAL A 17 -9.02 -2.01 -22.53
CA VAL A 17 -8.27 -2.63 -21.44
C VAL A 17 -7.30 -1.56 -20.96
N ALA A 18 -7.69 -0.82 -19.94
CA ALA A 18 -6.81 0.08 -19.24
C ALA A 18 -5.73 -0.77 -18.56
N SER A 19 -4.59 -0.95 -19.22
CA SER A 19 -3.42 -1.58 -18.63
C SER A 19 -2.79 -0.59 -17.65
N ALA A 20 -3.20 -0.66 -16.38
CA ALA A 20 -2.46 -0.07 -15.28
C ALA A 20 -1.27 -0.97 -14.93
N GLN A 21 -0.21 -0.95 -15.75
CA GLN A 21 1.04 -1.63 -15.37
C GLN A 21 1.82 -0.73 -14.40
N MET A 22 1.96 -1.18 -13.16
CA MET A 22 2.96 -0.61 -12.25
C MET A 22 4.34 -0.81 -12.88
N SER A 23 5.19 0.23 -12.87
CA SER A 23 6.57 0.08 -13.35
C SER A 23 7.22 -1.10 -12.64
N PRO A 24 7.85 -2.05 -13.36
CA PRO A 24 8.45 -3.24 -12.77
C PRO A 24 9.54 -2.90 -11.75
N THR A 25 10.08 -1.67 -11.81
CA THR A 25 11.14 -1.19 -10.92
C THR A 25 10.66 -0.25 -9.81
N LEU A 26 9.35 0.03 -9.73
CA LEU A 26 8.80 1.04 -8.81
C LEU A 26 9.18 0.78 -7.34
N TYR A 27 9.31 -0.50 -6.98
CA TYR A 27 9.65 -0.93 -5.62
C TYR A 27 11.06 -1.47 -5.46
N ASP A 28 11.88 -1.57 -6.51
CA ASP A 28 13.17 -2.29 -6.41
C ASP A 28 14.10 -1.70 -5.36
N ALA A 29 14.10 -0.38 -5.20
CA ALA A 29 14.89 0.32 -4.18
C ALA A 29 14.33 0.17 -2.75
N SER A 30 13.07 -0.24 -2.59
CA SER A 30 12.39 -0.35 -1.28
C SER A 30 12.14 -1.80 -0.85
N CYS A 31 11.83 -2.68 -1.81
CA CYS A 31 11.47 -4.08 -1.64
C CYS A 31 12.15 -4.90 -2.75
N PRO A 32 13.48 -5.08 -2.70
CA PRO A 32 14.18 -5.91 -3.68
C PRO A 32 13.60 -7.33 -3.67
N GLY A 33 13.24 -7.85 -4.85
CA GLY A 33 12.64 -9.18 -4.99
C GLY A 33 11.11 -9.24 -4.96
N ALA A 34 10.40 -8.14 -4.68
CA ALA A 34 8.93 -8.13 -4.68
C ALA A 34 8.33 -8.65 -6.00
N LEU A 35 8.88 -8.21 -7.14
CA LEU A 35 8.45 -8.67 -8.45
C LEU A 35 8.76 -10.15 -8.69
N ALA A 36 9.88 -10.67 -8.17
CA ALA A 36 10.25 -12.07 -8.28
C ALA A 36 9.31 -12.96 -7.45
N THR A 37 9.01 -12.56 -6.21
CA THR A 37 8.03 -13.23 -5.34
C THR A 37 6.66 -13.28 -6.01
N ILE A 38 6.19 -12.16 -6.58
CA ILE A 38 4.92 -12.12 -7.32
C ILE A 38 4.98 -13.05 -8.53
N LYS A 39 6.03 -12.98 -9.36
CA LYS A 39 6.17 -13.84 -10.54
C LYS A 39 6.17 -15.33 -10.19
N ASN A 40 6.84 -15.71 -9.09
CA ASN A 40 6.86 -17.09 -8.62
C ASN A 40 5.47 -17.54 -8.12
N GLY A 41 4.73 -16.66 -7.43
CA GLY A 41 3.35 -16.93 -7.03
C GLY A 41 2.38 -17.07 -8.22
N VAL A 42 2.65 -16.37 -9.33
CA VAL A 42 1.85 -16.40 -10.56
C VAL A 42 2.24 -17.55 -11.51
N ALA A 43 3.29 -18.32 -11.21
CA ALA A 43 3.82 -19.36 -12.10
C ALA A 43 2.78 -20.46 -12.45
N CYS A 44 1.83 -20.73 -11.55
CA CYS A 44 0.68 -21.59 -11.82
C CYS A 44 -0.48 -20.79 -12.44
N LYS A 45 -0.36 -20.45 -13.73
CA LYS A 45 -1.44 -19.76 -14.46
C LYS A 45 -2.76 -20.53 -14.30
N ARG A 46 -3.80 -19.82 -13.81
CA ARG A 46 -5.20 -20.26 -13.65
C ARG A 46 -5.53 -21.14 -12.43
N THR A 47 -4.58 -21.43 -11.53
CA THR A 47 -4.89 -22.18 -10.30
C THR A 47 -4.93 -21.29 -9.06
N VAL A 48 -4.07 -20.27 -8.99
CA VAL A 48 -3.98 -19.33 -7.86
C VAL A 48 -4.47 -17.95 -8.30
N SER A 49 -5.34 -17.33 -7.52
CA SER A 49 -5.85 -15.98 -7.78
C SER A 49 -4.84 -14.91 -7.37
N CYS A 50 -4.88 -13.75 -8.02
CA CYS A 50 -4.14 -12.56 -7.60
C CYS A 50 -4.50 -12.16 -6.15
N ALA A 51 -5.76 -12.33 -5.77
CA ALA A 51 -6.24 -12.08 -4.41
C ALA A 51 -5.54 -12.95 -3.35
N ASP A 52 -5.34 -14.24 -3.62
CA ASP A 52 -4.61 -15.14 -2.71
C ASP A 52 -3.11 -14.87 -2.71
N ILE A 53 -2.53 -14.53 -3.87
CA ILE A 53 -1.12 -14.12 -3.96
C ILE A 53 -0.87 -12.89 -3.08
N LEU A 54 -1.77 -11.89 -3.10
CA LEU A 54 -1.67 -10.71 -2.23
C LEU A 54 -1.72 -11.10 -0.75
N ALA A 55 -2.62 -12.00 -0.36
CA ALA A 55 -2.75 -12.44 1.03
C ALA A 55 -1.51 -13.20 1.52
N VAL A 56 -0.97 -14.12 0.72
CA VAL A 56 0.25 -14.88 1.05
C VAL A 56 1.47 -13.95 1.08
N THR A 57 1.62 -13.07 0.08
CA THR A 57 2.73 -12.12 0.01
C THR A 57 2.75 -11.18 1.22
N ALA A 58 1.58 -10.73 1.70
CA ALA A 58 1.48 -9.92 2.91
C ALA A 58 1.99 -10.69 4.15
N ARG A 59 1.62 -11.96 4.30
CA ARG A 59 2.11 -12.82 5.39
C ARG A 59 3.62 -13.03 5.29
N ASP A 60 4.10 -13.42 4.12
CA ASP A 60 5.52 -13.68 3.89
C ASP A 60 6.37 -12.42 4.14
N SER A 61 5.85 -11.24 3.78
CA SER A 61 6.51 -9.95 4.04
C SER A 61 6.65 -9.68 5.55
N VAL A 62 5.64 -10.02 6.35
CA VAL A 62 5.71 -9.87 7.82
C VAL A 62 6.71 -10.85 8.43
N VAL A 63 6.73 -12.10 7.99
CA VAL A 63 7.71 -13.10 8.44
C VAL A 63 9.13 -12.68 8.07
N ALA A 64 9.34 -12.17 6.85
CA ALA A 64 10.66 -11.74 6.38
C ALA A 64 11.26 -10.58 7.20
N VAL A 65 10.43 -9.78 7.88
CA VAL A 65 10.89 -8.71 8.79
C VAL A 65 10.84 -9.12 10.27
N GLY A 66 10.72 -10.42 10.57
CA GLY A 66 10.76 -10.99 11.93
C GLY A 66 9.42 -10.98 12.67
N GLY A 67 8.31 -10.73 11.98
CA GLY A 67 6.96 -10.84 12.55
C GLY A 67 6.48 -12.29 12.70
N PRO A 68 5.37 -12.51 13.41
CA PRO A 68 4.84 -13.85 13.65
C PRO A 68 4.31 -14.48 12.36
N PRO A 69 4.46 -15.79 12.16
CA PRO A 69 3.79 -16.48 11.07
C PRO A 69 2.31 -16.73 11.40
N TRP A 70 1.48 -16.82 10.37
CA TRP A 70 0.12 -17.34 10.48
C TRP A 70 -0.27 -18.12 9.23
N THR A 71 -1.27 -18.99 9.37
CA THR A 71 -1.88 -19.71 8.25
C THR A 71 -2.80 -18.77 7.49
N VAL A 72 -2.59 -18.64 6.17
CA VAL A 72 -3.43 -17.83 5.30
C VAL A 72 -4.55 -18.71 4.75
N SER A 73 -5.82 -18.36 5.03
CA SER A 73 -6.97 -18.98 4.35
C SER A 73 -6.93 -18.64 2.85
N LEU A 74 -7.00 -19.65 2.00
CA LEU A 74 -6.97 -19.53 0.53
C LEU A 74 -8.35 -19.80 -0.09
N GLY A 75 -8.49 -19.56 -1.39
CA GLY A 75 -9.72 -19.75 -2.16
C GLY A 75 -10.39 -18.44 -2.58
N ARG A 76 -9.72 -17.28 -2.45
CA ARG A 76 -10.25 -16.02 -2.97
C ARG A 76 -10.29 -16.06 -4.49
N ARG A 77 -11.25 -15.38 -5.10
CA ARG A 77 -11.33 -15.20 -6.56
C ARG A 77 -11.01 -13.76 -6.92
N ASP A 78 -10.43 -13.58 -8.11
CA ASP A 78 -10.14 -12.24 -8.62
C ASP A 78 -11.43 -11.53 -9.04
N SER A 79 -11.51 -10.24 -8.71
CA SER A 79 -12.58 -9.35 -9.18
C SER A 79 -12.37 -9.03 -10.66
N ASP A 80 -13.46 -8.95 -11.41
CA ASP A 80 -13.51 -8.45 -12.79
C ASP A 80 -13.68 -6.93 -12.87
N THR A 81 -13.92 -6.28 -11.72
CA THR A 81 -14.17 -4.84 -11.60
C THR A 81 -13.28 -4.19 -10.53
N ALA A 82 -13.12 -2.87 -10.64
CA ALA A 82 -12.47 -2.04 -9.64
C ALA A 82 -13.36 -0.82 -9.32
N SER A 83 -13.29 -0.31 -8.09
CA SER A 83 -14.11 0.84 -7.67
C SER A 83 -13.31 1.92 -6.95
N LYS A 84 -13.02 3.00 -7.68
CA LYS A 84 -12.39 4.21 -7.12
C LYS A 84 -13.26 4.87 -6.05
N THR A 85 -14.57 4.87 -6.24
CA THR A 85 -15.53 5.44 -5.28
C THR A 85 -15.48 4.68 -3.95
N LEU A 86 -15.50 3.35 -3.99
CA LEU A 86 -15.37 2.54 -2.78
C LEU A 86 -14.01 2.73 -2.12
N ALA A 87 -12.92 2.81 -2.89
CA ALA A 87 -11.59 3.08 -2.35
C ALA A 87 -11.52 4.44 -1.61
N ASN A 88 -12.03 5.51 -2.22
CA ASN A 88 -12.07 6.84 -1.60
C ASN A 88 -12.96 6.90 -0.36
N ARG A 89 -14.04 6.09 -0.33
CA ARG A 89 -14.98 6.03 0.78
C ARG A 89 -14.46 5.17 1.93
N ASP A 90 -13.86 4.01 1.64
CA ASP A 90 -13.60 2.98 2.64
C ASP A 90 -12.18 3.05 3.23
N LEU A 91 -11.20 3.57 2.48
CA LEU A 91 -9.83 3.68 2.98
C LEU A 91 -9.72 4.84 4.00
N PRO A 92 -9.23 4.57 5.23
CA PRO A 92 -9.12 5.60 6.25
C PRO A 92 -8.03 6.61 5.90
N ALA A 93 -8.36 7.90 5.99
CA ALA A 93 -7.39 8.98 5.85
C ALA A 93 -6.50 9.09 7.12
N PRO A 94 -5.23 9.52 7.00
CA PRO A 94 -4.32 9.63 8.14
C PRO A 94 -4.70 10.71 9.16
N SER A 95 -5.66 11.59 8.82
CA SER A 95 -6.14 12.69 9.66
C SER A 95 -7.40 12.36 10.45
N LEU A 96 -7.94 11.15 10.32
CA LEU A 96 -9.18 10.75 11.00
C LEU A 96 -9.02 10.71 12.53
N SER A 97 -10.12 11.00 13.23
CA SER A 97 -10.20 10.79 14.68
C SER A 97 -10.26 9.29 15.01
N VAL A 98 -9.96 8.93 16.26
CA VAL A 98 -10.08 7.54 16.72
C VAL A 98 -11.53 7.05 16.60
N THR A 99 -12.53 7.89 16.87
CA THR A 99 -13.94 7.55 16.72
C THR A 99 -14.31 7.23 15.27
N ASP A 100 -13.79 8.01 14.31
CA ASP A 100 -14.02 7.74 12.90
C ASP A 100 -13.31 6.46 12.42
N LEU A 101 -12.11 6.19 12.95
CA LEU A 101 -11.39 4.95 12.66
C LEU A 101 -12.17 3.73 13.17
N ILE A 102 -12.66 3.76 14.43
CA ILE A 102 -13.49 2.69 14.98
C ILE A 102 -14.71 2.44 14.09
N THR A 103 -15.38 3.50 13.66
CA THR A 103 -16.57 3.40 12.78
C THR A 103 -16.22 2.76 11.44
N ARG A 104 -15.09 3.13 10.82
CA ARG A 104 -14.66 2.58 9.53
C ARG A 104 -14.23 1.13 9.60
N PHE A 105 -13.56 0.73 10.68
CA PHE A 105 -13.20 -0.67 10.92
C PHE A 105 -14.45 -1.52 11.21
N ALA A 106 -15.39 -1.00 12.01
CA ALA A 106 -16.66 -1.68 12.29
C ALA A 106 -17.48 -1.92 11.01
N ALA A 107 -17.46 -0.98 10.05
CA ALA A 107 -18.08 -1.16 8.74
C ALA A 107 -17.45 -2.30 7.89
N LYS A 108 -16.29 -2.82 8.30
CA LYS A 108 -15.62 -4.00 7.72
C LYS A 108 -15.73 -5.24 8.62
N GLY A 109 -16.56 -5.20 9.67
CA GLY A 109 -16.72 -6.29 10.62
C GLY A 109 -15.55 -6.44 11.60
N LEU A 110 -14.71 -5.41 11.74
CA LEU A 110 -13.54 -5.40 12.61
C LEU A 110 -13.83 -4.56 13.87
N ASN A 111 -13.51 -5.10 15.04
CA ASN A 111 -13.70 -4.40 16.30
C ASN A 111 -12.53 -3.45 16.61
N HIS A 112 -12.57 -2.76 17.76
CA HIS A 112 -11.51 -1.81 18.13
C HIS A 112 -10.17 -2.50 18.40
N THR A 113 -10.16 -3.75 18.88
CA THR A 113 -8.94 -4.54 19.08
C THR A 113 -8.29 -4.85 17.74
N ASP A 114 -9.07 -5.24 16.74
CA ASP A 114 -8.60 -5.46 15.37
C ASP A 114 -8.02 -4.18 14.78
N MET A 115 -8.67 -3.03 14.99
CA MET A 115 -8.17 -1.72 14.56
C MET A 115 -6.81 -1.39 15.16
N VAL A 116 -6.63 -1.59 16.47
CA VAL A 116 -5.35 -1.34 17.16
C VAL A 116 -4.29 -2.31 16.67
N ALA A 117 -4.61 -3.60 16.55
CA ALA A 117 -3.68 -4.62 16.06
C ALA A 117 -3.21 -4.33 14.63
N LEU A 118 -4.14 -4.01 13.72
CA LEU A 118 -3.83 -3.68 12.32
C LEU A 118 -3.10 -2.34 12.18
N SER A 119 -3.33 -1.38 13.08
CA SER A 119 -2.55 -0.14 13.14
C SER A 119 -1.07 -0.40 13.47
N GLY A 120 -0.76 -1.54 14.09
CA GLY A 120 0.60 -2.03 14.31
C GLY A 120 1.40 -2.27 13.02
N ALA A 121 0.74 -2.42 11.87
CA ALA A 121 1.41 -2.50 10.57
C ALA A 121 2.28 -1.28 10.24
N HIS A 122 2.03 -0.13 10.89
CA HIS A 122 2.87 1.06 10.79
C HIS A 122 4.23 0.94 11.50
N THR A 123 4.56 -0.20 12.13
CA THR A 123 5.90 -0.46 12.70
C THR A 123 6.99 -0.54 11.63
N ILE A 124 6.63 -0.94 10.41
CA ILE A 124 7.50 -1.01 9.24
C ILE A 124 7.05 -0.03 8.14
N GLY A 125 7.95 0.27 7.21
CA GLY A 125 7.65 1.05 6.02
C GLY A 125 7.95 2.54 6.15
N ARG A 126 7.40 3.32 5.21
CA ARG A 126 7.70 4.75 5.03
C ARG A 126 6.45 5.54 4.69
N VAL A 127 6.44 6.82 5.04
CA VAL A 127 5.32 7.74 4.80
C VAL A 127 5.81 9.01 4.08
N GLN A 128 4.99 9.57 3.20
CA GLN A 128 5.28 10.86 2.56
C GLN A 128 4.97 12.03 3.49
N CYS A 129 5.82 13.07 3.48
CA CYS A 129 5.65 14.29 4.29
C CYS A 129 4.23 14.88 4.25
N LYS A 130 3.59 14.86 3.07
CA LYS A 130 2.24 15.41 2.88
C LYS A 130 1.17 14.77 3.79
N ASN A 131 1.37 13.51 4.19
CA ASN A 131 0.37 12.75 4.96
C ASN A 131 0.44 13.01 6.47
N PHE A 132 1.51 13.61 6.99
CA PHE A 132 1.67 13.88 8.43
C PHE A 132 2.11 15.31 8.77
N ARG A 133 2.44 16.13 7.75
CA ARG A 133 2.87 17.53 7.91
C ARG A 133 1.93 18.33 8.80
N THR A 134 0.61 18.25 8.62
CA THR A 134 -0.34 19.01 9.44
C THR A 134 -0.19 18.70 10.93
N ARG A 135 0.06 17.43 11.29
CA ARG A 135 0.29 17.05 12.68
C ARG A 135 1.59 17.65 13.23
N LEU A 136 2.65 17.73 12.42
CA LEU A 136 3.94 18.33 12.85
C LEU A 136 3.84 19.82 13.22
N TYR A 137 2.94 20.56 12.59
CA TYR A 137 2.86 22.02 12.73
C TYR A 137 1.63 22.49 13.53
N SER A 138 0.59 21.67 13.66
CA SER A 138 -0.72 22.13 14.16
C SER A 138 -1.28 21.30 15.31
N LYS A 139 -0.58 20.25 15.78
CA LYS A 139 -1.05 19.40 16.87
C LYS A 139 -0.02 19.36 17.99
N GLU A 140 -0.48 19.56 19.21
CA GLU A 140 0.36 19.57 20.41
C GLU A 140 0.67 18.16 20.94
N ASN A 141 -0.07 17.15 20.47
CA ASN A 141 0.10 15.76 20.90
C ASN A 141 1.26 15.04 20.19
N ILE A 142 2.38 15.72 19.97
CA ILE A 142 3.60 15.15 19.41
C ILE A 142 4.79 15.55 20.28
N ASP A 143 5.67 14.61 20.56
CA ASP A 143 6.93 14.89 21.24
C ASP A 143 7.68 16.04 20.53
N PRO A 144 8.06 17.13 21.24
CA PRO A 144 8.70 18.29 20.61
C PRO A 144 10.03 17.96 19.94
N ALA A 145 10.81 17.03 20.49
CA ALA A 145 12.09 16.62 19.90
C ALA A 145 11.88 15.85 18.59
N LEU A 146 10.89 14.94 18.56
CA LEU A 146 10.46 14.25 17.36
C LEU A 146 9.95 15.24 16.30
N ALA A 147 9.09 16.19 16.68
CA ALA A 147 8.56 17.19 15.78
C ALA A 147 9.71 18.00 15.13
N THR A 148 10.70 18.40 15.93
CA THR A 148 11.89 19.13 15.47
C THR A 148 12.72 18.30 14.49
N SER A 149 13.02 17.04 14.83
CA SER A 149 13.75 16.10 13.97
C SER A 149 13.06 15.88 12.62
N ARG A 150 11.74 15.69 12.63
CA ARG A 150 10.97 15.48 11.39
C ARG A 150 10.86 16.76 10.58
N LYS A 151 10.67 17.93 11.18
CA LYS A 151 10.68 19.24 10.48
C LYS A 151 11.99 19.43 9.71
N ALA A 152 13.14 19.16 10.33
CA ALA A 152 14.45 19.24 9.69
C ALA A 152 14.62 18.29 8.49
N THR A 153 13.94 17.14 8.53
CA THR A 153 13.95 16.16 7.43
C THR A 153 12.98 16.56 6.30
N THR A 154 11.87 17.21 6.64
CA THR A 154 10.86 17.65 5.66
C THR A 154 11.26 18.92 4.90
N SER A 155 12.04 19.81 5.51
CA SER A 155 12.49 21.08 4.89
C SER A 155 13.68 20.87 3.94
N ARG A 156 14.57 19.91 4.20
CA ARG A 156 15.73 19.60 3.34
C ARG A 156 15.37 19.12 1.93
N LYS A 157 14.11 18.83 1.63
CA LYS A 157 13.68 18.27 0.33
C LYS A 157 12.52 19.02 -0.33
N GLN A 158 12.39 20.33 -0.08
CA GLN A 158 11.49 21.18 -0.87
C GLN A 158 12.09 21.51 -2.24
N GLY A 159 12.18 20.50 -3.11
CA GLY A 159 12.17 20.72 -4.56
C GLY A 159 10.83 20.23 -5.07
N PHE A 160 9.88 21.14 -5.31
CA PHE A 160 8.60 20.80 -5.93
C PHE A 160 8.75 20.98 -7.44
N GLY A 161 8.81 19.88 -8.17
CA GLY A 161 8.85 19.85 -9.63
C GLY A 161 8.37 18.49 -10.13
N PRO A 162 7.81 18.40 -11.35
CA PRO A 162 7.35 17.14 -11.91
C PRO A 162 8.53 16.16 -11.98
N GLY A 163 8.41 15.01 -11.31
CA GLY A 163 9.47 14.01 -11.17
C GLY A 163 10.16 13.94 -9.79
N ARG A 164 9.85 14.83 -8.85
CA ARG A 164 10.39 14.75 -7.48
C ARG A 164 9.38 14.08 -6.54
N VAL A 165 9.49 12.75 -6.39
CA VAL A 165 8.72 11.99 -5.40
C VAL A 165 8.92 12.58 -4.01
N SER A 166 7.81 12.94 -3.34
CA SER A 166 7.81 13.37 -1.94
C SER A 166 8.64 12.38 -1.12
N SER A 167 9.70 12.88 -0.46
CA SER A 167 10.65 12.04 0.27
C SER A 167 9.92 11.09 1.22
N LEU A 168 10.06 9.79 0.99
CA LEU A 168 9.57 8.77 1.90
C LEU A 168 10.40 8.84 3.19
N VAL A 169 9.72 9.02 4.31
CA VAL A 169 10.34 9.09 5.64
C VAL A 169 10.03 7.77 6.35
N PRO A 170 11.02 7.04 6.90
CA PRO A 170 10.75 5.80 7.62
C PRO A 170 9.83 6.08 8.81
N VAL A 171 8.81 5.24 8.94
CA VAL A 171 7.87 5.29 10.08
C VAL A 171 8.56 4.79 11.34
N GLN A 172 9.52 3.87 11.19
CA GLN A 172 10.34 3.39 12.29
C GLN A 172 11.20 4.51 12.89
N PHE A 173 11.10 4.64 14.22
CA PHE A 173 12.08 5.34 15.03
C PHE A 173 13.33 4.46 15.01
N ARG A 174 14.51 5.03 14.73
CA ARG A 174 15.77 4.29 14.82
C ARG A 174 15.99 3.79 16.25
N THR A 175 15.47 2.63 16.58
CA THR A 175 15.87 1.84 17.75
C THR A 175 16.92 0.85 17.29
N GLY A 176 18.15 1.32 17.04
CA GLY A 176 19.40 0.54 17.07
C GLY A 176 19.59 -0.72 16.20
N THR A 177 18.56 -1.38 15.69
CA THR A 177 18.68 -2.63 14.94
C THR A 177 18.63 -2.31 13.46
N ASN A 178 19.82 -2.27 12.86
CA ASN A 178 19.96 -2.46 11.43
C ASN A 178 19.30 -3.80 11.06
N VAL A 179 18.03 -3.78 10.65
CA VAL A 179 17.53 -4.81 9.74
C VAL A 179 18.13 -4.46 8.39
N GLY A 180 19.41 -4.77 8.26
CA GLY A 180 20.11 -4.75 6.99
C GLY A 180 19.48 -5.83 6.13
N ILE A 181 18.77 -5.43 5.09
CA ILE A 181 18.60 -6.30 3.92
C ILE A 181 19.97 -6.32 3.25
N GLY A 182 20.86 -7.17 3.78
CA GLY A 182 22.10 -7.52 3.11
C GLY A 182 21.77 -8.36 1.87
N PRO A 183 22.57 -8.29 0.80
CA PRO A 183 22.42 -9.20 -0.32
C PRO A 183 22.72 -10.61 0.17
N GLY A 184 21.72 -11.49 0.11
CA GLY A 184 21.93 -12.91 0.39
C GLY A 184 22.91 -13.48 -0.63
N SER A 185 24.02 -14.00 -0.12
CA SER A 185 24.87 -15.02 -0.76
C SER A 185 24.16 -16.37 -0.75
#